data_AF-A0A945CTU7-F1
#
_entry.id   AF-A0A945CTU7-F1
#
_cell.length_a   1.000
_cell.length_b   1.000
_cell.length_c   1.000
_cell.angle_alpha   90.00
_cell.angle_beta   90.00
_cell.angle_gamma   90.00
#
_symmetry.space_group_name_H-M   'P 1'
#
loop_
_entity.id
_entity.type
_entity.pdbx_description
1 polymer ?
#
loop_
_entity_poly.entity_id
_entity_poly.type
_entity_poly.pdbx_seq_one_letter_code
_entity_poly.pdbx_strand_id
1 'polypeptide(L)'
;MKISNLDDLQISRAALNDYGSHEDMIRAIRARRPLDLNAEEWRRQHPDGSFDAWRSAAHSCLLDGLHYDPGELDLKPEILDREKRDGFTLERIAFNTTPWIRVEGFFLLPDTADHLLPALVVFHAWGGPMLFGKERIVSTGRDHPLLAEHRENVYSGNYSNPN
;
A
#
# COMPACT_ATOMS: atom_id res chain seq x y z
N MET A 1 20.86 -2.75 -27.95
CA MET A 1 19.91 -3.56 -28.73
C MET A 1 18.55 -2.87 -28.61
N LYS A 2 18.10 -2.17 -29.66
CA LYS A 2 16.79 -1.48 -29.66
C LYS A 2 15.71 -2.55 -29.58
N ILE A 3 14.83 -2.46 -28.60
CA ILE A 3 13.65 -3.31 -28.50
C ILE A 3 12.82 -3.01 -29.76
N SER A 4 12.65 -4.01 -30.63
CA SER A 4 11.69 -4.00 -31.73
C SER A 4 10.29 -3.74 -31.18
N ASN A 5 9.38 -3.21 -32.00
CA ASN A 5 8.05 -2.83 -31.58
C ASN A 5 7.42 -3.94 -30.69
N LEU A 6 6.88 -3.58 -29.52
CA LEU A 6 6.29 -4.55 -28.58
C LEU A 6 5.13 -5.34 -29.19
N ASP A 7 4.60 -4.85 -30.31
CA ASP A 7 3.58 -5.50 -31.13
C ASP A 7 4.11 -6.69 -31.94
N ASP A 8 5.43 -6.81 -32.14
CA ASP A 8 6.05 -7.89 -32.91
C ASP A 8 6.35 -9.14 -32.05
N LEU A 9 6.08 -9.08 -30.74
CA LEU A 9 6.32 -10.19 -29.82
C LEU A 9 5.28 -11.28 -30.00
N GLN A 10 5.71 -12.42 -30.55
CA GLN A 10 4.86 -13.61 -30.68
C GLN A 10 4.96 -14.52 -29.46
N ILE A 11 3.82 -15.05 -29.01
CA ILE A 11 3.77 -16.05 -27.94
C ILE A 11 4.37 -17.35 -28.47
N SER A 12 5.41 -17.87 -27.82
CA SER A 12 6.17 -19.05 -28.26
C SER A 12 5.44 -20.39 -28.11
N ARG A 13 4.22 -20.39 -27.56
CA ARG A 13 3.39 -21.57 -27.32
C ARG A 13 1.90 -21.24 -27.46
N ALA A 14 1.10 -22.20 -27.89
CA ALA A 14 -0.35 -22.07 -27.83
C ALA A 14 -0.79 -21.82 -26.38
N ALA A 15 -1.63 -20.80 -26.16
CA ALA A 15 -2.14 -20.49 -24.84
C ALA A 15 -2.98 -21.66 -24.33
N LEU A 16 -2.72 -22.12 -23.11
CA LEU A 16 -3.47 -23.22 -22.48
C LEU A 16 -4.85 -22.79 -21.98
N ASN A 17 -5.15 -21.49 -22.09
CA ASN A 17 -6.42 -20.88 -21.71
C ASN A 17 -6.70 -19.68 -22.65
N ASP A 18 -7.97 -19.28 -22.70
CA ASP A 18 -8.42 -18.19 -23.56
C ASP A 18 -7.95 -16.79 -23.10
N TYR A 19 -7.15 -16.67 -22.03
CA TYR A 19 -6.57 -15.39 -21.65
C TYR A 19 -5.72 -14.79 -22.80
N GLY A 20 -5.08 -15.64 -23.61
CA GLY A 20 -4.40 -15.18 -24.83
C GLY A 20 -5.34 -14.58 -25.88
N SER A 21 -6.61 -15.01 -25.93
CA SER A 21 -7.62 -14.42 -26.84
C SER A 21 -8.03 -12.99 -26.45
N HIS A 22 -7.81 -12.63 -25.19
CA HIS A 22 -8.04 -11.27 -24.68
C HIS A 22 -6.83 -10.35 -24.84
N GLU A 23 -5.68 -10.86 -25.32
CA GLU A 23 -4.46 -10.08 -25.46
C GLU A 23 -4.66 -8.87 -26.39
N ASP A 24 -5.28 -9.06 -27.55
CA ASP A 24 -5.59 -7.98 -28.49
C ASP A 24 -6.51 -6.92 -27.87
N MET A 25 -7.50 -7.37 -27.09
CA MET A 25 -8.40 -6.49 -26.36
C MET A 25 -7.65 -5.70 -25.28
N ILE A 26 -6.80 -6.35 -24.48
CA ILE A 26 -5.98 -5.72 -23.45
C ILE A 26 -5.00 -4.71 -24.07
N ARG A 27 -4.38 -5.05 -25.20
CA ARG A 27 -3.52 -4.15 -25.98
C ARG A 27 -4.29 -2.95 -26.50
N ALA A 28 -5.48 -3.17 -27.07
CA ALA A 28 -6.33 -2.08 -27.53
C ALA A 28 -6.78 -1.15 -26.38
N ILE A 29 -7.07 -1.69 -25.20
CA ILE A 29 -7.38 -0.91 -23.99
C ILE A 29 -6.16 -0.08 -23.58
N ARG A 30 -4.96 -0.69 -23.51
CA ARG A 30 -3.71 -0.01 -23.16
C ARG A 30 -3.33 1.07 -24.18
N ALA A 31 -3.49 0.82 -25.48
CA ALA A 31 -3.18 1.79 -26.53
C ALA A 31 -4.11 3.01 -26.51
N ARG A 32 -5.35 2.86 -26.01
CA ARG A 32 -6.32 3.95 -25.89
C ARG A 32 -6.21 4.73 -24.58
N ARG A 33 -5.62 4.12 -23.56
CA ARG A 33 -5.32 4.76 -22.27
C ARG A 33 -3.92 4.36 -21.82
N PRO A 34 -2.88 4.85 -22.52
CA PRO A 34 -1.55 4.69 -22.01
C PRO A 34 -1.54 5.36 -20.63
N LEU A 35 -1.08 4.64 -19.62
CA LEU A 35 -0.85 5.21 -18.28
C LEU A 35 0.39 6.13 -18.41
N ASP A 36 0.24 7.24 -19.14
CA ASP A 36 1.28 8.18 -19.57
C ASP A 36 1.73 9.13 -18.43
N LEU A 37 1.48 8.71 -17.20
CA LEU A 37 1.80 9.46 -16.00
C LEU A 37 3.08 8.96 -15.34
N ASN A 38 3.90 8.21 -16.09
CA ASN A 38 5.31 8.10 -15.73
C ASN A 38 5.91 9.51 -15.64
N ALA A 39 6.49 9.85 -14.49
CA ALA A 39 6.98 11.20 -14.23
C ALA A 39 8.04 11.67 -15.24
N GLU A 40 8.90 10.76 -15.71
CA GLU A 40 9.96 11.06 -16.67
C GLU A 40 9.38 11.34 -18.06
N GLU A 41 8.49 10.47 -18.54
CA GLU A 41 7.83 10.65 -19.84
C GLU A 41 6.94 11.90 -19.86
N TRP A 42 6.17 12.12 -18.78
CA TRP A 42 5.35 13.33 -18.64
C TRP A 42 6.22 14.59 -18.68
N ARG A 43 7.37 14.60 -17.98
CA ARG A 43 8.31 15.73 -17.99
C ARG A 43 8.93 15.96 -19.37
N ARG A 44 9.22 14.90 -20.13
CA ARG A 44 9.72 15.01 -21.51
C ARG A 44 8.71 15.70 -22.43
N GLN A 45 7.41 15.45 -22.22
CA GLN A 45 6.31 16.07 -22.97
C GLN A 45 5.96 17.47 -22.44
N HIS A 46 6.27 17.77 -21.18
CA HIS A 46 6.00 19.04 -20.50
C HIS A 46 7.31 19.64 -19.94
N PRO A 47 8.21 20.14 -20.80
CA PRO A 47 9.55 20.58 -20.39
C PRO A 47 9.53 21.73 -19.38
N ASP A 48 8.50 22.59 -19.44
CA ASP A 48 8.29 23.70 -18.50
C ASP A 48 7.34 23.32 -17.34
N GLY A 49 6.91 22.06 -17.27
CA GLY A 49 6.00 21.55 -16.25
C GLY A 49 6.69 21.32 -14.91
N SER A 50 5.98 21.59 -13.81
CA SER A 50 6.46 21.32 -12.45
C SER A 50 6.10 19.90 -11.99
N PHE A 51 6.81 19.42 -10.96
CA PHE A 51 6.44 18.18 -10.27
C PHE A 51 5.02 18.25 -9.69
N ASP A 52 4.59 19.39 -9.18
CA ASP A 52 3.23 19.56 -8.66
C ASP A 52 2.18 19.42 -9.76
N ALA A 53 2.43 19.96 -10.96
CA ALA A 53 1.54 19.80 -12.10
C ALA A 53 1.43 18.33 -12.53
N TRP A 54 2.55 17.61 -12.59
CA TRP A 54 2.53 16.16 -12.82
C TRP A 54 1.75 15.40 -11.73
N ARG A 55 2.02 15.68 -10.45
CA ARG A 55 1.38 15.02 -9.31
C ARG A 55 -0.13 15.20 -9.36
N SER A 56 -0.61 16.41 -9.64
CA SER A 56 -2.03 16.70 -9.79
C SER A 56 -2.67 15.91 -10.94
N ALA A 57 -2.02 15.87 -12.11
CA ALA A 57 -2.49 15.08 -13.24
C ALA A 57 -2.51 13.57 -12.94
N ALA A 58 -1.46 13.07 -12.27
CA ALA A 58 -1.34 11.67 -11.88
C ALA A 58 -2.43 11.24 -10.88
N HIS A 59 -2.66 12.07 -9.85
CA HIS A 59 -3.73 11.83 -8.88
C HIS A 59 -5.11 11.86 -9.53
N SER A 60 -5.39 12.83 -10.42
CA SER A 60 -6.68 12.90 -11.12
C SER A 60 -6.95 11.62 -11.90
N CYS A 61 -5.99 11.14 -12.70
CA CYS A 61 -6.16 9.92 -13.47
C CYS A 61 -6.40 8.68 -12.59
N LEU A 62 -5.72 8.59 -11.44
CA LEU A 62 -5.93 7.50 -10.49
C LEU A 62 -7.35 7.54 -9.91
N LEU A 63 -7.80 8.69 -9.43
CA LEU A 63 -9.14 8.85 -8.83
C LEU A 63 -10.25 8.63 -9.87
N ASP A 64 -10.08 9.16 -11.07
CA ASP A 64 -10.99 8.93 -12.20
C ASP A 64 -11.08 7.44 -12.55
N GLY A 65 -9.93 6.74 -12.56
CA GLY A 65 -9.87 5.31 -12.85
C GLY A 65 -10.44 4.42 -11.74
N LEU A 66 -10.31 4.85 -10.48
CA LEU A 66 -10.95 4.21 -9.34
C LEU A 66 -12.45 4.53 -9.24
N HIS A 67 -12.93 5.50 -10.04
CA HIS A 67 -14.27 6.07 -9.93
C HIS A 67 -14.61 6.48 -8.49
N TYR A 68 -13.61 7.03 -7.79
CA TYR A 68 -13.68 7.31 -6.37
C TYR A 68 -12.93 8.60 -6.02
N ASP A 69 -13.62 9.51 -5.34
CA ASP A 69 -13.03 10.67 -4.69
C ASP A 69 -13.32 10.56 -3.18
N PRO A 70 -12.29 10.38 -2.33
CA PRO A 70 -12.49 10.33 -0.88
C PRO A 70 -12.94 11.67 -0.27
N GLY A 71 -12.86 12.78 -1.02
CA GLY A 71 -13.08 14.12 -0.52
C GLY A 71 -11.96 14.59 0.42
N GLU A 72 -12.24 15.65 1.18
CA GLU A 72 -11.30 16.17 2.18
C GLU A 72 -11.11 15.14 3.31
N LEU A 73 -9.85 14.83 3.62
CA LEU A 73 -9.49 13.87 4.66
C LEU A 73 -9.15 14.60 5.97
N ASP A 74 -10.04 14.49 6.94
CA ASP A 74 -9.75 14.80 8.35
C ASP A 74 -9.62 13.50 9.15
N LEU A 75 -8.37 13.19 9.55
CA LEU A 75 -8.01 11.95 10.23
C LEU A 75 -8.71 11.77 11.59
N LYS A 76 -9.06 12.86 12.30
CA LYS A 76 -9.64 12.81 13.67
C LYS A 76 -9.04 11.69 14.55
N PRO A 77 -7.72 11.67 14.77
CA PRO A 77 -7.08 10.60 15.50
C PRO A 77 -7.49 10.62 16.98
N GLU A 78 -7.66 9.43 17.56
CA GLU A 78 -8.04 9.22 18.95
C GLU A 78 -7.21 8.09 19.53
N ILE A 79 -6.66 8.29 20.73
CA ILE A 79 -5.98 7.24 21.48
C ILE A 79 -7.05 6.49 22.28
N LEU A 80 -7.26 5.22 21.96
CA LEU A 80 -8.23 4.36 22.61
C LEU A 80 -7.65 3.61 23.81
N ASP A 81 -6.35 3.33 23.76
CA ASP A 81 -5.61 2.67 24.83
C ASP A 81 -4.11 2.98 24.72
N ARG A 82 -3.40 2.92 25.85
CA ARG A 82 -1.95 3.15 25.92
C ARG A 82 -1.30 2.15 26.88
N GLU A 83 -0.28 1.46 26.38
CA GLU A 83 0.49 0.45 27.10
C GLU A 83 1.98 0.81 27.06
N LYS A 84 2.63 0.86 28.22
CA LYS A 84 4.09 1.03 28.28
C LYS A 84 4.77 -0.32 28.11
N ARG A 85 5.73 -0.39 27.18
CA ARG A 85 6.57 -1.58 26.93
C ARG A 85 8.05 -1.22 27.06
N ASP A 86 8.93 -2.22 27.00
CA ASP A 86 10.36 -1.96 27.06
C ASP A 86 10.82 -1.20 25.81
N GLY A 87 11.42 -0.02 26.03
CA GLY A 87 11.93 0.87 24.99
C GLY A 87 10.90 1.67 24.17
N PHE A 88 9.59 1.44 24.33
CA PHE A 88 8.56 2.19 23.62
C PHE A 88 7.19 2.20 24.31
N THR A 89 6.34 3.14 23.90
CA THR A 89 4.91 3.18 24.25
C THR A 89 4.08 2.68 23.07
N LEU A 90 3.21 1.70 23.31
CA LEU A 90 2.22 1.23 22.35
C LEU A 90 0.90 1.95 22.58
N GLU A 91 0.37 2.57 21.54
CA GLU A 91 -0.97 3.14 21.54
C GLU A 91 -1.86 2.39 20.57
N ARG A 92 -3.07 2.04 21.02
CA ARG A 92 -4.12 1.65 20.11
C ARG A 92 -4.88 2.91 19.73
N ILE A 93 -4.85 3.25 18.45
CA ILE A 93 -5.44 4.47 17.93
C ILE A 93 -6.59 4.15 16.98
N ALA A 94 -7.55 5.05 16.89
CA ALA A 94 -8.53 5.08 15.81
C ALA A 94 -8.43 6.38 15.02
N PHE A 95 -8.60 6.29 13.72
CA PHE A 95 -8.56 7.44 12.81
C PHE A 95 -9.40 7.18 11.56
N ASN A 96 -9.81 8.25 10.90
CA ASN A 96 -10.59 8.21 9.69
C ASN A 96 -9.66 8.01 8.48
N THR A 97 -10.07 7.16 7.55
CA THR A 97 -9.43 7.03 6.23
C THR A 97 -10.26 7.68 5.13
N THR A 98 -11.53 7.95 5.42
CA THR A 98 -12.50 8.69 4.60
C THR A 98 -13.51 9.34 5.56
N PRO A 99 -14.37 10.26 5.11
CA PRO A 99 -15.39 10.87 5.97
C PRO A 99 -16.34 9.88 6.68
N TRP A 100 -16.48 8.67 6.15
CA TRP A 100 -17.42 7.63 6.62
C TRP A 100 -16.74 6.39 7.19
N ILE A 101 -15.41 6.26 7.05
CA ILE A 101 -14.68 5.06 7.46
C ILE A 101 -13.66 5.42 8.53
N ARG A 102 -13.82 4.80 9.69
CA ARG A 102 -12.87 4.84 10.80
C ARG A 102 -12.27 3.46 11.01
N VAL A 103 -10.95 3.41 11.13
CA VAL A 103 -10.18 2.18 11.34
C VAL A 103 -9.36 2.28 12.62
N GLU A 104 -8.97 1.12 13.16
CA GLU A 104 -8.03 1.04 14.28
C GLU A 104 -6.64 0.61 13.82
N GLY A 105 -5.61 1.14 14.48
CA GLY A 105 -4.21 0.82 14.26
C GLY A 105 -3.42 0.78 15.56
N PHE A 106 -2.17 0.33 15.46
CA PHE A 106 -1.19 0.42 16.54
C PHE A 106 -0.15 1.49 16.18
N PHE A 107 0.13 2.39 17.11
CA PHE A 107 1.17 3.39 17.02
C PHE A 107 2.25 3.09 18.07
N LEU A 108 3.49 2.92 17.62
CA LEU A 108 4.62 2.57 18.48
C LEU A 108 5.52 3.79 18.56
N LEU A 109 5.62 4.39 19.74
CA LEU A 109 6.44 5.57 19.99
C LEU A 109 7.68 5.18 20.82
N PRO A 110 8.90 5.22 20.25
CA PRO A 110 10.12 4.95 21.00
C PRO A 110 10.30 5.91 22.17
N ASP A 111 10.83 5.42 23.29
CA ASP A 111 11.05 6.24 24.48
C ASP A 111 12.12 7.33 24.29
N THR A 112 12.99 7.10 23.32
CA THR A 112 14.05 8.03 22.92
C THR A 112 13.55 9.16 22.04
N ALA A 113 12.27 9.19 21.69
CA ALA A 113 11.67 10.23 20.87
C ALA A 113 11.53 11.55 21.67
N ASP A 114 12.59 12.36 21.67
CA ASP A 114 12.59 13.72 22.19
C ASP A 114 12.43 14.80 21.09
N HIS A 115 12.39 14.38 19.82
CA HIS A 115 12.13 15.21 18.64
C HIS A 115 11.32 14.42 17.59
N LEU A 116 10.97 15.08 16.48
CA LEU A 116 10.27 14.43 15.37
C LEU A 116 11.15 13.37 14.71
N LEU A 117 10.70 12.11 14.78
CA LEU A 117 11.36 10.97 14.15
C LEU A 117 10.69 10.64 12.81
N PRO A 118 11.42 10.03 11.85
CA PRO A 118 10.81 9.40 10.70
C PRO A 118 9.77 8.35 11.13
N ALA A 119 8.59 8.39 10.52
CA ALA A 119 7.53 7.41 10.77
C ALA A 119 7.51 6.34 9.68
N LEU A 120 7.23 5.10 10.08
CA LEU A 120 6.98 3.99 9.17
C LEU A 120 5.51 3.57 9.27
N VAL A 121 4.83 3.52 8.13
CA VAL A 121 3.47 2.96 8.03
C VAL A 121 3.58 1.51 7.57
N VAL A 122 3.15 0.58 8.42
CA VAL A 122 3.26 -0.86 8.16
C VAL A 122 1.88 -1.45 7.89
N PHE A 123 1.70 -2.02 6.70
CA PHE A 123 0.51 -2.80 6.34
C PHE A 123 0.85 -4.30 6.34
N HIS A 124 -0.10 -5.13 6.73
CA HIS A 124 0.02 -6.57 6.51
C HIS A 124 -0.22 -6.90 5.02
N ALA A 125 0.41 -7.98 4.54
CA ALA A 125 0.16 -8.50 3.20
C ALA A 125 -1.12 -9.35 3.15
N TRP A 126 -1.62 -9.57 1.94
CA TRP A 126 -2.70 -10.54 1.69
C TRP A 126 -2.22 -11.98 1.92
N GLY A 127 -3.11 -12.84 2.43
CA GLY A 127 -2.78 -14.19 2.89
C GLY A 127 -2.44 -14.26 4.38
N GLY A 128 -2.56 -15.45 5.00
CA GLY A 128 -2.45 -15.63 6.45
C GLY A 128 -3.82 -15.72 7.16
N PRO A 129 -3.84 -15.79 8.50
CA PRO A 129 -5.08 -15.96 9.24
C PRO A 129 -5.95 -14.67 9.18
N MET A 130 -6.99 -14.73 8.36
CA MET A 130 -7.82 -13.59 7.92
C MET A 130 -8.61 -12.87 9.03
N LEU A 131 -8.72 -13.46 10.21
CA LEU A 131 -9.42 -12.86 11.36
C LEU A 131 -8.58 -11.82 12.10
N PHE A 132 -7.31 -11.64 11.71
CA PHE A 132 -6.38 -10.76 12.39
C PHE A 132 -5.79 -9.71 11.44
N GLY A 133 -5.78 -8.46 11.86
CA GLY A 133 -5.32 -7.32 11.08
C GLY A 133 -3.97 -6.82 11.57
N LYS A 134 -3.99 -5.71 12.32
CA LYS A 134 -2.83 -5.09 12.97
C LYS A 134 -2.11 -6.05 13.94
N GLU A 135 -2.86 -6.98 14.52
CA GLU A 135 -2.35 -8.05 15.38
C GLU A 135 -1.51 -9.06 14.60
N ARG A 136 -1.42 -9.02 13.26
CA ARG A 136 -0.45 -9.85 12.54
C ARG A 136 0.97 -9.30 12.64
N ILE A 137 1.12 -8.00 12.89
CA ILE A 137 2.41 -7.31 12.92
C ILE A 137 2.89 -7.09 14.36
N VAL A 138 1.98 -6.69 15.24
CA VAL A 138 2.31 -6.30 16.62
C VAL A 138 1.72 -7.31 17.60
N SER A 139 2.54 -7.76 18.54
CA SER A 139 2.10 -8.66 19.61
C SER A 139 1.18 -7.97 20.60
N THR A 140 0.08 -8.60 21.00
CA THR A 140 -0.84 -8.07 22.04
C THR A 140 -0.56 -8.67 23.42
N GLY A 141 0.41 -9.58 23.54
CA GLY A 141 0.67 -10.35 24.76
C GLY A 141 -0.38 -11.41 25.10
N ARG A 142 -1.52 -11.43 24.39
CA ARG A 142 -2.62 -12.40 24.52
C ARG A 142 -3.01 -12.97 23.15
N ASP A 143 -2.01 -13.16 22.29
CA ASP A 143 -2.23 -13.56 20.91
C ASP A 143 -2.68 -15.02 20.78
N HIS A 144 -3.57 -15.28 19.82
CA HIS A 144 -3.98 -16.63 19.49
C HIS A 144 -2.78 -17.44 18.94
N PRO A 145 -2.65 -18.75 19.23
CA PRO A 145 -1.51 -19.56 18.77
C PRO A 145 -1.25 -19.49 17.26
N LEU A 146 -2.31 -19.39 16.45
CA LEU A 146 -2.21 -19.17 14.99
C LEU A 146 -1.42 -17.91 14.59
N LEU A 147 -1.47 -16.83 15.40
CA LEU A 147 -0.68 -15.63 15.14
C LEU A 147 0.80 -15.85 15.44
N ALA A 148 1.12 -16.55 16.53
CA ALA A 148 2.49 -16.89 16.87
C ALA A 148 3.13 -17.76 15.78
N GLU A 149 2.43 -18.82 15.36
CA GLU A 149 2.87 -19.70 14.27
C GLU A 149 3.01 -18.94 12.93
N HIS A 150 2.04 -18.09 12.59
CA HIS A 150 2.11 -17.30 11.37
C HIS A 150 3.33 -16.38 11.34
N ARG A 151 3.62 -15.69 12.44
CA ARG A 151 4.75 -14.76 12.53
C ARG A 151 6.09 -15.48 12.54
N GLU A 152 6.17 -16.65 13.17
CA GLU A 152 7.36 -17.49 13.10
C GLU A 152 7.67 -17.87 11.64
N ASN A 153 6.66 -18.30 10.90
CA ASN A 153 6.83 -18.75 9.51
C ASN A 153 7.06 -17.62 8.51
N VAL A 154 6.38 -16.49 8.65
CA VAL A 154 6.37 -15.40 7.64
C VAL A 154 7.36 -14.29 7.96
N TYR A 155 7.59 -14.01 9.24
CA TYR A 155 8.52 -12.98 9.69
C TYR A 155 9.78 -13.57 10.34
N SER A 156 9.96 -14.89 10.32
CA SER A 156 11.11 -15.58 10.95
C SER A 156 11.26 -15.22 12.43
N GLY A 157 10.14 -15.00 13.12
CA GLY A 157 10.13 -14.53 14.51
C GLY A 157 10.46 -13.04 14.69
N ASN A 158 10.85 -12.32 13.63
CA ASN A 158 11.19 -10.89 13.66
C ASN A 158 9.96 -10.02 13.41
N TYR A 159 9.04 -10.04 14.37
CA TYR A 159 7.90 -9.12 14.43
C TYR A 159 8.12 -8.11 15.55
N SER A 160 7.28 -7.08 15.63
CA SER A 160 7.36 -6.06 16.67
C SER A 160 6.95 -6.65 18.01
N ASN A 161 7.88 -7.37 18.63
CA ASN A 161 7.79 -7.96 19.94
C ASN A 161 8.89 -7.32 20.81
N PRO A 162 8.54 -6.58 21.87
CA PRO A 162 9.47 -6.40 22.96
C PRO A 162 9.49 -7.73 23.69
N ASN A 163 10.63 -8.43 23.69
CA ASN A 163 10.87 -9.29 24.83
C ASN A 163 11.00 -8.40 26.08
#